data_AF-J1T4U6-F1
#
_entry.id   AF-J1T4U6-F1
#
_cell.length_a   1.000
_cell.length_b   1.000
_cell.length_c   1.000
_cell.angle_alpha   90.00
_cell.angle_beta   90.00
_cell.angle_gamma   90.00
#
_symmetry.space_group_name_H-M   'P 1'
#
loop_
_entity.id
_entity.type
_entity.pdbx_description
1 polymer ?
#
loop_
_entity_poly.entity_id
_entity_poly.type
_entity_poly.pdbx_seq_one_letter_code
_entity_poly.pdbx_strand_id
1 'polypeptide(L)'
;WLRPADLSAALTAIEKRSTLSVEIDRNRVGVLGFLVGGTSALSLGGGRLDPESFARSCDPGGTGVDCAEFAGAGIDLHSIDPQNIARSHLDPRVKAAVVIDPEFGVNFSRDSLKRISIPVRLINLGMPASIWPGLRASGLKDAIPNAHYDLLGDTSQYSAFSECKPSGAAILREEGEEPLCDDPQGTSRTAIHDRLADNVAAAFRSDLPQ
;
A
#
# COMPACT_ATOMS: atom_id res chain seq x y z
N TRP A 1 -7.19 -2.58 -9.37
CA TRP A 1 -6.18 -2.67 -10.46
C TRP A 1 -6.02 -1.39 -11.29
N LEU A 2 -6.93 -0.39 -11.26
CA LEU A 2 -6.79 0.83 -12.08
C LEU A 2 -5.80 1.88 -11.52
N ARG A 3 -5.73 2.04 -10.19
CA ARG A 3 -4.91 3.06 -9.51
C ARG A 3 -3.44 3.15 -9.97
N PRO A 4 -2.70 2.05 -10.24
CA PRO A 4 -1.34 2.14 -10.77
C PRO A 4 -1.27 2.90 -12.10
N ALA A 5 -2.23 2.70 -13.01
CA ALA A 5 -2.27 3.42 -14.28
C ALA A 5 -2.53 4.92 -14.08
N ASP A 6 -3.40 5.28 -13.12
CA ASP A 6 -3.66 6.68 -12.76
C ASP A 6 -2.41 7.36 -12.20
N LEU A 7 -1.64 6.66 -11.34
CA LEU A 7 -0.37 7.16 -10.81
C LEU A 7 0.67 7.37 -11.92
N SER A 8 0.83 6.42 -12.85
CA SER A 8 1.72 6.59 -14.02
C SER A 8 1.28 7.74 -14.94
N ALA A 9 -0.03 7.94 -15.10
CA ALA A 9 -0.58 9.05 -15.88
C ALA A 9 -0.33 10.40 -15.19
N ALA A 10 -0.54 10.47 -13.87
CA ALA A 10 -0.23 11.65 -13.06
C ALA A 10 1.25 12.02 -13.13
N LEU A 11 2.15 11.04 -12.98
CA LEU A 11 3.59 11.26 -13.14
C LEU A 11 3.93 11.81 -14.53
N THR A 12 3.33 11.25 -15.59
CA THR A 12 3.50 11.75 -16.96
C THR A 12 3.02 13.20 -17.12
N ALA A 13 1.89 13.56 -16.51
CA ALA A 13 1.35 14.91 -16.56
C ALA A 13 2.27 15.91 -15.84
N ILE A 14 2.80 15.52 -14.68
CA ILE A 14 3.76 16.31 -13.91
C ILE A 14 5.05 16.54 -14.71
N GLU A 15 5.63 15.49 -15.31
CA GLU A 15 6.87 15.59 -16.09
C GLU A 15 6.73 16.48 -17.33
N LYS A 16 5.53 16.57 -17.92
CA LYS A 16 5.23 17.39 -19.09
C LYS A 16 4.89 18.85 -18.74
N ARG A 17 4.57 19.15 -17.48
CA ARG A 17 4.18 20.50 -17.07
C ARG A 17 5.43 21.36 -16.86
N SER A 18 5.64 22.32 -17.77
CA SER A 18 6.84 23.18 -17.79
C SER A 18 7.11 23.92 -16.47
N THR A 19 6.07 24.27 -15.72
CA THR A 19 6.20 24.94 -14.42
C THR A 19 6.74 24.04 -13.30
N LEU A 20 6.71 22.72 -13.47
CA LEU A 20 7.20 21.73 -12.49
C LEU A 20 8.40 20.95 -13.00
N SER A 21 8.55 20.81 -14.32
CA SER A 21 9.57 19.95 -14.93
C SER A 21 11.01 20.38 -14.65
N VAL A 22 11.24 21.66 -14.32
CA VAL A 22 12.58 22.18 -13.98
C VAL A 22 13.00 21.80 -12.55
N GLU A 23 12.04 21.49 -11.69
CA GLU A 23 12.25 21.18 -10.26
C GLU A 23 12.27 19.67 -9.97
N ILE A 24 12.11 18.82 -10.99
CA ILE A 24 11.97 17.37 -10.85
C ILE A 24 13.16 16.66 -11.45
N ASP A 25 13.88 15.91 -10.61
CA ASP A 25 14.83 14.92 -11.07
C ASP A 25 14.11 13.64 -11.52
N ARG A 26 13.97 13.47 -12.84
CA ARG A 26 13.29 12.33 -13.45
C ARG A 26 14.01 10.99 -13.21
N ASN A 27 15.27 11.01 -12.78
CA ASN A 27 16.01 9.80 -12.44
C ASN A 27 15.78 9.37 -10.98
N ARG A 28 15.11 10.19 -10.17
CA ARG A 28 14.90 9.98 -8.74
C ARG A 28 13.41 9.95 -8.38
N VAL A 29 12.67 9.04 -9.02
CA VAL A 29 11.24 8.86 -8.78
C VAL A 29 11.01 7.70 -7.81
N GLY A 30 10.45 8.00 -6.63
CA GLY A 30 9.98 7.01 -5.67
C GLY A 30 8.45 6.92 -5.66
N VAL A 31 7.90 5.79 -5.20
CA VAL A 31 6.46 5.65 -4.94
C VAL A 31 6.21 5.22 -3.50
N LEU A 32 5.26 5.87 -2.84
CA LEU A 32 4.78 5.52 -1.51
C LEU A 32 3.31 5.12 -1.61
N GLY A 33 2.91 4.10 -0.88
CA GLY A 33 1.49 3.75 -0.76
C GLY A 33 1.14 3.04 0.54
N PHE A 34 -0.06 3.33 1.04
CA PHE A 34 -0.70 2.68 2.18
C PHE A 34 -1.86 1.82 1.70
N LEU A 35 -2.14 0.66 2.31
CA LEU A 35 -3.35 -0.13 2.02
C LEU A 35 -3.43 -0.51 0.51
N VAL A 36 -4.56 -0.30 -0.17
CA VAL A 36 -4.66 -0.42 -1.65
C VAL A 36 -3.60 0.41 -2.39
N GLY A 37 -3.20 1.55 -1.81
CA GLY A 37 -2.09 2.35 -2.31
C GLY A 37 -0.76 1.61 -2.24
N GLY A 38 -0.52 0.81 -1.20
CA GLY A 38 0.65 -0.07 -1.07
C GLY A 38 0.66 -1.16 -2.14
N THR A 39 -0.49 -1.79 -2.40
CA THR A 39 -0.70 -2.69 -3.55
C THR A 39 -0.35 -1.98 -4.86
N SER A 40 -0.75 -0.71 -4.99
CA SER A 40 -0.52 0.07 -6.20
C SER A 40 0.97 0.42 -6.38
N ALA A 41 1.64 0.82 -5.32
CA ALA A 41 3.08 1.07 -5.27
C ALA A 41 3.88 -0.18 -5.66
N LEU A 42 3.51 -1.34 -5.11
CA LEU A 42 4.17 -2.61 -5.46
C LEU A 42 3.90 -3.02 -6.92
N SER A 43 2.71 -2.73 -7.43
CA SER A 43 2.36 -2.97 -8.85
C SER A 43 3.19 -2.12 -9.80
N LEU A 44 3.41 -0.84 -9.45
CA LEU A 44 4.29 0.08 -10.19
C LEU A 44 5.74 -0.39 -10.19
N GLY A 45 6.20 -1.04 -9.11
CA GLY A 45 7.52 -1.67 -9.02
C GLY A 45 7.67 -2.97 -9.81
N GLY A 46 6.58 -3.49 -10.41
CA GLY A 46 6.58 -4.71 -11.23
C GLY A 46 5.85 -5.91 -10.64
N GLY A 47 5.28 -5.77 -9.44
CA GLY A 47 4.36 -6.75 -8.89
C GLY A 47 3.12 -6.92 -9.78
N ARG A 48 2.65 -8.15 -9.94
CA ARG A 48 1.40 -8.47 -10.63
C ARG A 48 0.51 -9.27 -9.68
N LEU A 49 -0.75 -8.88 -9.56
CA LEU A 49 -1.74 -9.69 -8.87
C LEU A 49 -1.91 -11.01 -9.62
N ASP A 50 -2.01 -12.10 -8.88
CA ASP A 50 -2.42 -13.39 -9.39
C ASP A 50 -3.96 -13.42 -9.43
N PRO A 51 -4.59 -13.54 -10.61
CA PRO A 51 -6.05 -13.42 -10.72
C PRO A 51 -6.82 -14.44 -9.90
N GLU A 52 -6.32 -15.67 -9.84
CA GLU A 52 -6.97 -16.76 -9.13
C GLU A 52 -6.86 -16.56 -7.61
N SER A 53 -5.68 -16.19 -7.11
CA SER A 53 -5.47 -15.81 -5.71
C SER A 53 -6.30 -14.60 -5.33
N PHE A 54 -6.39 -13.58 -6.19
CA PHE A 54 -7.20 -12.39 -5.97
C PHE A 54 -8.69 -12.72 -5.90
N ALA A 55 -9.21 -13.53 -6.84
CA ALA A 55 -10.61 -13.96 -6.81
C ALA A 55 -10.96 -14.71 -5.52
N ARG A 56 -10.10 -15.65 -5.11
CA ARG A 56 -10.25 -16.40 -3.85
C ARG A 56 -10.08 -15.58 -2.58
N SER A 57 -9.64 -14.32 -2.68
CA SER A 57 -9.41 -13.50 -1.49
C SER A 57 -10.70 -13.24 -0.70
N CYS A 58 -11.87 -13.30 -1.36
CA CYS A 58 -13.18 -13.17 -0.73
C CYS A 58 -13.94 -14.50 -0.54
N ASP A 59 -13.30 -15.63 -0.83
CA ASP A 59 -13.86 -16.95 -0.52
C ASP A 59 -13.78 -17.23 1.00
N PRO A 60 -14.54 -18.21 1.53
CA PRO A 60 -14.42 -18.62 2.93
C PRO A 60 -12.97 -18.94 3.32
N GLY A 61 -12.46 -18.25 4.35
CA GLY A 61 -11.07 -18.37 4.81
C GLY A 61 -10.06 -17.52 4.04
N GLY A 62 -10.51 -16.76 3.03
CA GLY A 62 -9.73 -15.73 2.37
C GLY A 62 -9.38 -14.57 3.31
N THR A 63 -8.33 -13.85 2.96
CA THR A 63 -7.82 -12.70 3.72
C THR A 63 -8.07 -11.38 2.99
N GLY A 64 -8.96 -11.38 1.99
CA GLY A 64 -9.36 -10.18 1.27
C GLY A 64 -9.96 -9.17 2.24
N VAL A 65 -9.56 -7.94 2.04
CA VAL A 65 -10.21 -6.77 2.64
C VAL A 65 -11.32 -6.31 1.70
N ASP A 66 -12.27 -5.53 2.21
CA ASP A 66 -13.39 -4.96 1.43
C ASP A 66 -14.36 -6.00 0.81
N CYS A 67 -14.31 -7.26 1.23
CA CYS A 67 -15.16 -8.31 0.65
C CYS A 67 -16.66 -8.09 0.92
N ALA A 68 -17.02 -7.52 2.07
CA ALA A 68 -18.40 -7.18 2.39
C ALA A 68 -18.91 -6.05 1.48
N GLU A 69 -18.06 -5.08 1.19
CA GLU A 69 -18.29 -3.94 0.33
C GLU A 69 -18.43 -4.38 -1.13
N PHE A 70 -17.54 -5.27 -1.61
CA PHE A 70 -17.68 -5.88 -2.93
C PHE A 70 -19.00 -6.64 -3.06
N ALA A 71 -19.35 -7.48 -2.09
CA ALA A 71 -20.61 -8.21 -2.09
C ALA A 71 -21.82 -7.26 -2.07
N GLY A 72 -21.80 -6.23 -1.22
CA GLY A 72 -22.85 -5.21 -1.14
C GLY A 72 -23.02 -4.39 -2.41
N ALA A 73 -21.93 -4.20 -3.18
CA ALA A 73 -21.94 -3.56 -4.49
C ALA A 73 -22.28 -4.53 -5.64
N GLY A 74 -22.53 -5.81 -5.36
CA GLY A 74 -22.80 -6.84 -6.38
C GLY A 74 -21.56 -7.22 -7.22
N ILE A 75 -20.37 -7.00 -6.67
CA ILE A 75 -19.09 -7.32 -7.31
C ILE A 75 -18.65 -8.71 -6.87
N ASP A 76 -18.68 -9.65 -7.82
CA ASP A 76 -18.07 -10.98 -7.66
C ASP A 76 -16.65 -10.96 -8.24
N LEU A 77 -15.64 -11.20 -7.40
CA LEU A 77 -14.25 -11.20 -7.84
C LEU A 77 -13.93 -12.32 -8.85
N HIS A 78 -14.71 -13.42 -8.85
CA HIS A 78 -14.57 -14.49 -9.84
C HIS A 78 -15.09 -14.09 -11.23
N SER A 79 -15.95 -13.06 -11.30
CA SER A 79 -16.51 -12.56 -12.56
C SER A 79 -15.61 -11.53 -13.27
N ILE A 80 -14.57 -11.03 -12.58
CA ILE A 80 -13.68 -10.02 -13.15
C ILE A 80 -12.79 -10.66 -14.20
N ASP A 81 -12.66 -10.02 -15.37
CA ASP A 81 -11.73 -10.45 -16.41
C ASP A 81 -10.30 -10.59 -15.83
N PRO A 82 -9.73 -11.81 -15.82
CA PRO A 82 -8.43 -12.07 -15.20
C PRO A 82 -7.31 -11.28 -15.89
N GLN A 83 -7.47 -10.85 -17.15
CA GLN A 83 -6.49 -10.01 -17.83
C GLN A 83 -6.38 -8.62 -17.21
N ASN A 84 -7.48 -8.08 -16.67
CA ASN A 84 -7.45 -6.81 -15.97
C ASN A 84 -6.69 -6.90 -14.65
N ILE A 85 -6.78 -8.04 -13.96
CA ILE A 85 -6.07 -8.29 -12.70
C ILE A 85 -4.59 -8.59 -12.94
N ALA A 86 -4.29 -9.46 -13.91
CA ALA A 86 -2.92 -9.89 -14.22
C ALA A 86 -2.10 -8.82 -14.94
N ARG A 87 -2.71 -7.71 -15.38
CA ARG A 87 -2.04 -6.68 -16.19
C ARG A 87 -0.77 -6.17 -15.50
N SER A 88 0.31 -6.03 -16.28
CA SER A 88 1.51 -5.37 -15.77
C SER A 88 1.29 -3.86 -15.69
N HIS A 89 1.62 -3.30 -14.53
CA HIS A 89 1.63 -1.87 -14.28
C HIS A 89 3.04 -1.35 -13.98
N LEU A 90 4.07 -2.10 -14.36
CA LEU A 90 5.46 -1.69 -14.18
C LEU A 90 5.68 -0.32 -14.82
N ASP A 91 6.10 0.65 -14.01
CA ASP A 91 6.52 1.95 -14.47
C ASP A 91 8.04 2.06 -14.34
N PRO A 92 8.79 2.01 -15.46
CA PRO A 92 10.26 1.98 -15.40
C PRO A 92 10.87 3.27 -14.84
N ARG A 93 10.09 4.34 -14.67
CA ARG A 93 10.54 5.57 -14.01
C ARG A 93 10.69 5.37 -12.50
N VAL A 94 9.84 4.55 -11.87
CA VAL A 94 9.89 4.28 -10.43
C VAL A 94 11.17 3.51 -10.08
N LYS A 95 11.97 4.06 -9.16
CA LYS A 95 13.28 3.53 -8.77
C LYS A 95 13.34 2.97 -7.35
N ALA A 96 12.36 3.28 -6.51
CA ALA A 96 12.20 2.71 -5.17
C ALA A 96 10.72 2.75 -4.76
N ALA A 97 10.30 1.81 -3.92
CA ALA A 97 8.94 1.76 -3.39
C ALA A 97 8.93 1.67 -1.86
N VAL A 98 8.07 2.45 -1.21
CA VAL A 98 7.70 2.29 0.20
C VAL A 98 6.24 1.85 0.25
N VAL A 99 6.00 0.71 0.89
CA VAL A 99 4.75 -0.04 0.85
C VAL A 99 4.32 -0.32 2.29
N ILE A 100 3.26 0.33 2.72
CA ILE A 100 2.79 0.31 4.12
C ILE A 100 1.45 -0.42 4.18
N ASP A 101 1.37 -1.46 5.02
CA ASP A 101 0.18 -2.33 5.17
C ASP A 101 -0.49 -2.66 3.82
N PRO A 102 0.21 -3.28 2.85
CA PRO A 102 -0.34 -3.51 1.52
C PRO A 102 -1.51 -4.50 1.59
N GLU A 103 -2.69 -4.00 1.28
CA GLU A 103 -3.85 -4.84 1.04
C GLU A 103 -3.60 -5.78 -0.15
N PHE A 104 -4.15 -6.98 -0.08
CA PHE A 104 -3.94 -8.01 -1.10
C PHE A 104 -2.46 -8.35 -1.36
N GLY A 105 -1.56 -8.02 -0.42
CA GLY A 105 -0.12 -8.29 -0.58
C GLY A 105 0.16 -9.78 -0.82
N VAL A 106 -0.58 -10.66 -0.17
CA VAL A 106 -0.47 -12.12 -0.34
C VAL A 106 -0.99 -12.62 -1.70
N ASN A 107 -1.75 -11.79 -2.43
CA ASN A 107 -2.36 -12.16 -3.71
C ASN A 107 -1.48 -11.78 -4.91
N PHE A 108 -0.27 -11.26 -4.70
CA PHE A 108 0.71 -11.09 -5.77
C PHE A 108 1.30 -12.42 -6.25
N SER A 109 1.49 -12.53 -7.55
CA SER A 109 2.23 -13.64 -8.16
C SER A 109 3.68 -13.63 -7.67
N ARG A 110 4.11 -14.74 -7.03
CA ARG A 110 5.49 -14.92 -6.56
C ARG A 110 6.54 -14.70 -7.66
N ASP A 111 6.24 -15.12 -8.89
CA ASP A 111 7.15 -14.94 -10.02
C ASP A 111 7.30 -13.47 -10.41
N SER A 112 6.24 -12.66 -10.27
CA SER A 112 6.34 -11.22 -10.49
C SER A 112 7.16 -10.53 -9.41
N LEU A 113 6.96 -10.90 -8.14
CA LEU A 113 7.68 -10.34 -6.99
C LEU A 113 9.18 -10.60 -7.09
N LYS A 114 9.59 -11.81 -7.50
CA LYS A 114 11.00 -12.19 -7.71
C LYS A 114 11.70 -11.37 -8.79
N ARG A 115 10.94 -10.78 -9.73
CA ARG A 115 11.47 -9.95 -10.83
C ARG A 115 11.56 -8.46 -10.47
N ILE A 116 11.05 -8.05 -9.31
CA ILE A 116 11.17 -6.66 -8.85
C ILE A 116 12.66 -6.39 -8.58
N SER A 117 13.22 -5.43 -9.34
CA SER A 117 14.64 -5.08 -9.27
C SER A 117 14.94 -3.85 -8.42
N ILE A 118 13.92 -3.02 -8.15
CA ILE A 118 14.06 -1.82 -7.31
C ILE A 118 14.06 -2.18 -5.82
N PRO A 119 14.65 -1.35 -4.94
CA PRO A 119 14.47 -1.50 -3.50
C PRO A 119 13.01 -1.34 -3.09
N VAL A 120 12.55 -2.16 -2.14
CA VAL A 120 11.20 -2.11 -1.58
C VAL A 120 11.26 -2.05 -0.06
N ARG A 121 10.75 -0.98 0.55
CA ARG A 121 10.50 -0.92 1.99
C ARG A 121 9.09 -1.38 2.29
N LEU A 122 8.97 -2.45 3.05
CA LEU A 122 7.73 -2.99 3.55
C LEU A 122 7.58 -2.57 5.01
N ILE A 123 6.48 -1.92 5.35
CA ILE A 123 6.21 -1.48 6.71
C ILE A 123 4.85 -2.02 7.12
N ASN A 124 4.76 -2.69 8.27
CA ASN A 124 3.47 -2.95 8.89
C ASN A 124 3.24 -2.05 10.12
N LEU A 125 1.98 -1.65 10.32
CA LEU A 125 1.54 -0.90 11.48
C LEU A 125 0.94 -1.83 12.55
N GLY A 126 1.44 -1.71 13.78
CA GLY A 126 1.06 -2.54 14.91
C GLY A 126 1.86 -3.83 15.06
N MET A 127 1.55 -4.58 16.10
CA MET A 127 2.22 -5.82 16.45
C MET A 127 1.82 -6.97 15.49
N PRO A 128 2.69 -7.98 15.26
CA PRO A 128 2.37 -9.12 14.39
C PRO A 128 1.02 -9.81 14.68
N ALA A 129 0.64 -9.86 15.95
CA ALA A 129 -0.63 -10.46 16.39
C ALA A 129 -1.86 -9.58 16.11
N SER A 130 -1.71 -8.26 16.00
CA SER A 130 -2.80 -7.31 15.75
C SER A 130 -2.97 -6.96 14.28
N ILE A 131 -1.93 -7.14 13.45
CA ILE A 131 -2.01 -6.87 12.01
C ILE A 131 -3.02 -7.82 11.35
N TRP A 132 -4.02 -7.21 10.71
CA TRP A 132 -5.03 -7.90 9.92
C TRP A 132 -4.37 -8.81 8.89
N PRO A 133 -4.83 -10.07 8.73
CA PRO A 133 -4.21 -11.01 7.80
C PRO A 133 -4.01 -10.46 6.38
N GLY A 134 -4.98 -9.69 5.87
CA GLY A 134 -4.93 -9.06 4.54
C GLY A 134 -3.89 -7.96 4.36
N LEU A 135 -3.33 -7.42 5.45
CA LEU A 135 -2.34 -6.34 5.45
C LEU A 135 -0.90 -6.83 5.68
N ARG A 136 -0.71 -8.10 6.05
CA ARG A 136 0.60 -8.63 6.47
C ARG A 136 1.60 -8.59 5.31
N ALA A 137 2.60 -7.71 5.42
CA ALA A 137 3.67 -7.57 4.44
C ALA A 137 4.84 -8.53 4.70
N SER A 138 4.89 -9.19 5.86
CA SER A 138 6.01 -10.07 6.23
C SER A 138 6.25 -11.20 5.23
N GLY A 139 5.21 -11.71 4.56
CA GLY A 139 5.33 -12.73 3.52
C GLY A 139 5.90 -12.20 2.18
N LEU A 140 5.87 -10.88 1.96
CA LEU A 140 6.43 -10.24 0.76
C LEU A 140 7.96 -10.11 0.85
N LYS A 141 8.52 -9.97 2.07
CA LYS A 141 9.96 -9.77 2.27
C LYS A 141 10.78 -10.92 1.66
N ASP A 142 10.28 -12.15 1.78
CA ASP A 142 10.97 -13.35 1.31
C ASP A 142 10.76 -13.58 -0.20
N ALA A 143 9.80 -12.89 -0.81
CA ALA A 143 9.46 -13.02 -2.23
C ALA A 143 10.14 -11.95 -3.11
N ILE A 144 10.61 -10.85 -2.53
CA ILE A 144 11.20 -9.71 -3.24
C ILE A 144 12.70 -9.64 -2.88
N PRO A 145 13.63 -9.75 -3.85
CA PRO A 145 15.07 -9.84 -3.56
C PRO A 145 15.66 -8.68 -2.75
N ASN A 146 15.18 -7.45 -3.00
CA ASN A 146 15.69 -6.23 -2.37
C ASN A 146 14.67 -5.62 -1.40
N ALA A 147 13.88 -6.46 -0.72
CA ALA A 147 12.93 -5.99 0.28
C ALA A 147 13.56 -5.84 1.66
N HIS A 148 13.22 -4.73 2.32
CA HIS A 148 13.47 -4.53 3.74
C HIS A 148 12.14 -4.43 4.47
N TYR A 149 11.99 -5.20 5.55
CA TYR A 149 10.78 -5.25 6.33
C TYR A 149 10.99 -4.56 7.68
N ASP A 150 10.07 -3.66 8.03
CA ASP A 150 10.01 -2.97 9.31
C ASP A 150 8.60 -3.02 9.91
N LEU A 151 8.51 -2.79 11.22
CA LEU A 151 7.28 -2.85 11.99
C LEU A 151 7.23 -1.70 12.99
N LEU A 152 6.17 -0.89 12.92
CA LEU A 152 5.90 0.14 13.92
C LEU A 152 4.93 -0.45 14.94
N GLY A 153 5.46 -1.04 16.01
CA GLY A 153 4.65 -1.86 16.94
C GLY A 153 3.66 -1.07 17.81
N ASP A 154 3.89 0.22 17.98
CA ASP A 154 3.07 1.16 18.76
C ASP A 154 2.05 1.91 17.87
N THR A 155 1.60 1.29 16.78
CA THR A 155 0.58 1.84 15.87
C THR A 155 -0.53 0.81 15.60
N SER A 156 -1.56 1.21 14.86
CA SER A 156 -2.56 0.31 14.30
C SER A 156 -2.74 0.60 12.81
N GLN A 157 -3.48 -0.24 12.09
CA GLN A 157 -3.87 0.03 10.71
C GLN A 157 -4.60 1.38 10.58
N TYR A 158 -5.34 1.78 11.62
CA TYR A 158 -6.03 3.07 11.63
C TYR A 158 -5.07 4.23 11.77
N SER A 159 -3.88 4.06 12.37
CA SER A 159 -2.90 5.13 12.57
C SER A 159 -2.43 5.81 11.26
N ALA A 160 -2.58 5.17 10.11
CA ALA A 160 -2.28 5.76 8.79
C ALA A 160 -3.33 6.78 8.30
N PHE A 161 -4.53 6.81 8.91
CA PHE A 161 -5.57 7.75 8.52
C PHE A 161 -5.29 9.16 9.04
N SER A 162 -5.90 10.16 8.40
CA SER A 162 -5.80 11.55 8.81
C SER A 162 -6.24 11.77 10.26
N GLU A 163 -5.72 12.82 10.88
CA GLU A 163 -6.18 13.25 12.19
C GLU A 163 -7.69 13.51 12.20
N CYS A 164 -8.37 12.90 13.17
CA CYS A 164 -9.78 13.14 13.35
C CYS A 164 -10.04 14.54 13.91
N LYS A 165 -11.15 15.14 13.50
CA LYS A 165 -11.67 16.33 14.19
C LYS A 165 -12.07 15.96 15.63
N PRO A 166 -12.11 16.92 16.58
CA PRO A 166 -12.40 16.63 17.99
C PRO A 166 -13.67 15.80 18.25
N SER A 167 -14.70 15.94 17.41
CA SER A 167 -15.96 15.18 17.55
C SER A 167 -15.96 13.81 16.86
N GLY A 168 -14.94 13.48 16.05
CA GLY A 168 -14.93 12.30 15.19
C GLY A 168 -15.09 10.99 15.97
N ALA A 169 -14.31 10.80 17.03
CA ALA A 169 -14.38 9.59 17.85
C ALA A 169 -15.73 9.41 18.56
N ALA A 170 -16.47 10.49 18.83
CA ALA A 170 -17.80 10.40 19.43
C ALA A 170 -18.84 9.98 18.37
N ILE A 171 -18.79 10.58 17.18
CA ILE A 171 -19.71 10.28 16.08
C ILE A 171 -19.57 8.82 15.64
N LEU A 172 -18.34 8.33 15.42
CA LEU A 172 -18.10 6.94 15.04
C LEU A 172 -18.67 5.95 16.05
N ARG A 173 -18.51 6.22 17.35
CA ARG A 173 -19.09 5.39 18.42
C ARG A 173 -20.61 5.42 18.44
N GLU A 174 -21.22 6.56 18.14
CA GLU A 174 -22.68 6.70 18.05
C GLU A 174 -23.24 5.92 16.85
N GLU A 175 -22.53 5.92 15.73
CA GLU A 175 -22.89 5.19 14.50
C GLU A 175 -22.56 3.70 14.58
N GLY A 176 -21.84 3.25 15.63
CA GLY A 176 -21.41 1.86 15.79
C GLY A 176 -20.27 1.45 14.85
N GLU A 177 -19.53 2.43 14.34
CA GLU A 177 -18.41 2.26 13.43
C GLU A 177 -17.12 1.88 14.18
N GLU A 178 -16.14 1.37 13.43
CA GLU A 178 -14.82 1.01 13.95
C GLU A 178 -14.09 2.21 14.59
N PRO A 179 -13.17 1.98 15.54
CA PRO A 179 -12.46 3.03 16.28
C PRO A 179 -11.33 3.68 15.45
N LEU A 180 -11.67 4.20 14.27
CA LEU A 180 -10.76 4.82 13.30
C LEU A 180 -9.94 5.98 13.91
N CYS A 181 -10.56 6.71 14.84
CA CYS A 181 -9.98 7.86 15.52
C CYS A 181 -9.16 7.51 16.75
N ASP A 182 -9.13 6.25 17.17
CA ASP A 182 -8.39 5.85 18.36
C ASP A 182 -6.94 5.54 17.98
N ASP A 183 -6.01 6.00 18.82
CA ASP A 183 -4.60 5.69 18.73
C ASP A 183 -4.16 4.79 19.88
N PRO A 184 -3.13 3.94 19.71
CA PRO A 184 -2.56 3.17 20.80
C PRO A 184 -2.11 4.06 21.96
N GLN A 185 -2.17 3.53 23.19
CA GLN A 185 -1.78 4.28 24.38
C GLN A 185 -0.30 4.72 24.32
N GLY A 186 -0.04 5.95 24.77
CA GLY A 186 1.32 6.49 24.86
C GLY A 186 1.84 7.13 23.58
N THR A 187 1.03 7.21 22.53
CA THR A 187 1.36 7.92 21.28
C THR A 187 0.20 8.81 20.83
N SER A 188 0.42 9.61 19.80
CA SER A 188 -0.61 10.42 19.13
C SER A 188 -0.51 10.26 17.62
N ARG A 189 -1.62 10.47 16.90
CA ARG A 189 -1.66 10.44 15.45
C ARG A 189 -0.54 11.27 14.80
N THR A 190 -0.38 12.51 15.25
CA THR A 190 0.63 13.44 14.74
C THR A 190 2.04 12.88 14.95
N ALA A 191 2.36 12.37 16.14
CA ALA A 191 3.68 11.80 16.42
C ALA A 191 3.96 10.55 15.57
N ILE A 192 2.93 9.74 15.31
CA ILE A 192 3.03 8.59 14.41
C ILE A 192 3.28 9.05 12.96
N HIS A 193 2.58 10.09 12.51
CA HIS A 193 2.74 10.66 11.16
C HIS A 193 4.13 11.25 10.96
N ASP A 194 4.65 11.99 11.93
CA ASP A 194 6.02 12.55 11.89
C ASP A 194 7.06 11.43 11.75
N ARG A 195 6.94 10.39 12.59
CA ARG A 195 7.87 9.24 12.53
C ARG A 195 7.74 8.47 11.21
N LEU A 196 6.54 8.29 10.69
CA LEU A 196 6.33 7.67 9.38
C LEU A 196 6.96 8.51 8.26
N ALA A 197 6.77 9.83 8.29
CA ALA A 197 7.37 10.74 7.31
C ALA A 197 8.90 10.67 7.35
N ASP A 198 9.50 10.65 8.54
CA ASP A 198 10.95 10.50 8.72
C ASP A 198 11.47 9.16 8.18
N ASN A 199 10.78 8.05 8.49
CA ASN A 199 11.13 6.72 8.00
C ASN A 199 11.05 6.64 6.46
N VAL A 200 9.98 7.17 5.87
CA VAL A 200 9.78 7.23 4.41
C VAL A 200 10.87 8.10 3.76
N ALA A 201 11.15 9.28 4.33
CA ALA A 201 12.16 10.18 3.79
C ALA A 201 13.56 9.55 3.87
N ALA A 202 13.88 8.87 4.96
CA ALA A 202 15.14 8.13 5.12
C ALA A 202 15.26 6.99 4.10
N ALA A 203 14.18 6.23 3.88
CA ALA A 203 14.13 5.20 2.85
C ALA A 203 14.44 5.76 1.46
N PHE A 204 13.74 6.81 1.03
CA PHE A 204 13.99 7.39 -0.30
C PHE A 204 15.38 8.01 -0.44
N ARG A 205 15.94 8.61 0.61
CA ARG A 205 17.34 9.09 0.58
C ARG A 205 18.36 7.97 0.37
N SER A 206 18.10 6.80 0.92
CA SER A 206 18.95 5.61 0.80
C SER A 206 18.78 4.92 -0.55
N ASP A 207 17.53 4.76 -1.00
CA ASP A 207 17.17 3.78 -2.02
C ASP A 207 17.04 4.36 -3.43
N LEU A 208 16.83 5.69 -3.55
CA LEU A 208 16.86 6.35 -4.84
C LEU A 208 18.30 6.51 -5.33
N PRO A 209 18.51 6.50 -6.67
CA PRO A 209 19.80 6.87 -7.25
C PRO A 209 20.27 8.24 -6.72
N GLN A 210 21.59 8.37 -6.53
CA GLN A 210 22.25 9.62 -6.17
C GLN A 210 22.44 10.50 -7.40
#